data_AF-A0A8S2NYK1-F1
#
_entry.id   AF-A0A8S2NYK1-F1
#
_cell.length_a   1.000
_cell.length_b   1.000
_cell.length_c   1.000
_cell.angle_alpha   90.00
_cell.angle_beta   90.00
_cell.angle_gamma   90.00
#
_symmetry.space_group_name_H-M   'P 1'
#
loop_
_entity.id
_entity.type
_entity.pdbx_description
1 polymer ?
#
loop_
_entity_poly.entity_id
_entity_poly.type
_entity_poly.pdbx_seq_one_letter_code
_entity_poly.pdbx_strand_id
1 'polypeptide(L)'
;MDLLIENQGLSWSIGGDYTYSKFLSLPNILRQYNQKLNVFSTKVSIMFPFSRNNSYNGLNVAKPWDSSSNIVYQAELPLEKLKNEKLRNWNSDWKVITNNDLCSFCKDNQVKKYTPEQYLNNIRNTLDKLYNASLPSTLINLVLPFDIRNNYIKQYHRLLSDLINSKRYEKRNDFTVVIQLFKTHNKLSYKHNSKIDFSYFAQDCFHLSGKGHSLAVISLLNNLFEPVGGKKRTCHIGKPLKCSTKEYPCIFTSKHSAKALDEVRSRTMMRTTDRVTKIIRNTSTSDHNRISHYHRKHKKADSDLSHTKLKFIVIISFLFIIISILTVDIMRRRKPPTLIPMNKPDSLAGTANS
;
A
#
# COMPACT_ATOMS: atom_id res chain seq x y z
N MET A 1 -11.19 28.60 2.42
CA MET A 1 -12.54 28.35 2.93
C MET A 1 -12.69 29.36 4.05
N ASP A 2 -13.58 30.34 3.90
CA ASP A 2 -13.87 31.22 5.03
C ASP A 2 -14.56 30.41 6.12
N LEU A 3 -14.11 30.54 7.37
CA LEU A 3 -14.60 29.77 8.51
C LEU A 3 -16.11 29.89 8.78
N LEU A 4 -16.77 30.88 8.17
CA LEU A 4 -18.20 31.19 8.31
C LEU A 4 -19.03 30.81 7.06
N ILE A 5 -18.35 30.40 5.98
CA ILE A 5 -18.96 30.12 4.67
C ILE A 5 -18.66 28.68 4.26
N GLU A 6 -19.70 27.84 4.30
CA GLU A 6 -19.62 26.44 3.87
C GLU A 6 -19.96 26.32 2.39
N ASN A 7 -18.96 26.08 1.55
CA ASN A 7 -19.23 25.74 0.15
C ASN A 7 -19.61 24.25 0.01
N GLN A 8 -20.81 23.90 0.47
CA GLN A 8 -21.32 22.54 0.43
C GLN A 8 -21.45 22.02 -1.01
N GLY A 9 -21.73 22.90 -1.97
CA GLY A 9 -21.72 22.59 -3.41
C GLY A 9 -20.39 22.04 -3.94
N LEU A 10 -19.28 22.35 -3.26
CA LEU A 10 -17.93 21.87 -3.57
C LEU A 10 -17.43 20.75 -2.64
N SER A 11 -18.33 20.07 -1.91
CA SER A 11 -17.94 18.88 -1.15
C SER A 11 -17.54 17.73 -2.08
N TRP A 12 -16.41 17.06 -1.80
CA TRP A 12 -15.90 15.98 -2.65
C TRP A 12 -16.82 14.74 -2.67
N SER A 13 -17.59 14.51 -1.60
CA SER A 13 -18.45 13.32 -1.44
C SER A 13 -19.93 13.54 -1.82
N ILE A 14 -20.43 14.77 -1.75
CA ILE A 14 -21.87 15.07 -1.98
C ILE A 14 -22.13 16.42 -2.68
N GLY A 15 -21.11 17.21 -2.99
CA GLY A 15 -21.27 18.47 -3.71
C GLY A 15 -21.62 18.23 -5.18
N GLY A 16 -22.52 19.03 -5.74
CA GLY A 16 -22.99 18.91 -7.12
C GLY A 16 -22.92 20.20 -7.92
N ASP A 17 -22.19 21.21 -7.44
CA ASP A 17 -21.91 22.41 -8.23
C ASP A 17 -21.01 22.07 -9.41
N TYR A 18 -21.31 22.69 -10.55
CA TYR A 18 -20.63 22.50 -11.83
C TYR A 18 -20.68 21.06 -12.38
N THR A 19 -20.02 20.86 -13.52
CA THR A 19 -19.78 19.55 -14.14
C THR A 19 -18.47 18.93 -13.63
N TYR A 20 -18.26 17.63 -13.88
CA TYR A 20 -17.00 16.96 -13.51
C TYR A 20 -15.76 17.60 -14.16
N SER A 21 -15.91 18.24 -15.33
CA SER A 21 -14.81 18.95 -16.01
C SER A 21 -14.35 20.21 -15.29
N LYS A 22 -15.23 20.83 -14.49
CA LYS A 22 -14.93 22.07 -13.75
C LYS A 22 -14.69 21.81 -12.27
N PHE A 23 -15.41 20.87 -11.66
CA PHE A 23 -15.19 20.47 -10.28
C PHE A 23 -15.43 18.97 -10.10
N LEU A 24 -14.46 18.27 -9.52
CA LEU A 24 -14.58 16.85 -9.26
C LEU A 24 -15.26 16.60 -7.91
N SER A 25 -16.38 15.90 -7.96
CA SER A 25 -17.09 15.38 -6.80
C SER A 25 -17.77 14.06 -7.17
N LEU A 26 -18.13 13.26 -6.16
CA LEU A 26 -18.78 11.99 -6.38
C LEU A 26 -20.09 12.15 -7.18
N PRO A 27 -21.01 13.09 -6.85
CA PRO A 27 -22.20 13.34 -7.67
C PRO A 27 -21.88 13.80 -9.11
N ASN A 28 -20.87 14.66 -9.32
CA ASN A 28 -20.51 15.16 -10.64
C ASN A 28 -20.07 14.04 -11.58
N ILE A 29 -19.38 13.03 -11.05
CA ILE A 29 -18.92 11.88 -11.79
C ILE A 29 -20.06 10.86 -11.97
N LEU A 30 -20.82 10.54 -10.93
CA LEU A 30 -21.92 9.59 -11.01
C LEU A 30 -23.03 10.06 -11.98
N ARG A 31 -23.26 11.37 -12.11
CA ARG A 31 -24.21 11.94 -13.09
C ARG A 31 -23.86 11.64 -14.55
N GLN A 32 -22.60 11.33 -14.85
CA GLN A 32 -22.21 10.89 -16.20
C GLN A 32 -22.79 9.53 -16.57
N TYR A 33 -22.95 8.67 -15.56
CA TYR A 33 -23.47 7.32 -15.74
C TYR A 33 -24.98 7.22 -15.45
N ASN A 34 -25.48 8.11 -14.59
CA ASN A 34 -26.89 8.17 -14.24
C ASN A 34 -27.36 9.63 -14.15
N GLN A 35 -27.92 10.13 -15.26
CA GLN A 35 -28.47 11.49 -15.32
C GLN A 35 -29.68 11.70 -14.39
N LYS A 36 -30.31 10.62 -13.90
CA LYS A 36 -31.41 10.70 -12.93
C LYS A 36 -30.90 10.91 -11.50
N LEU A 37 -29.59 10.86 -11.23
CA LEU A 37 -29.04 11.13 -9.91
C LEU A 37 -29.52 12.49 -9.43
N ASN A 38 -30.18 12.49 -8.29
CA ASN A 38 -30.65 13.69 -7.64
C ASN A 38 -30.19 13.68 -6.18
N VAL A 39 -30.44 14.78 -5.47
CA VAL A 39 -30.07 14.95 -4.07
C VAL A 39 -28.55 14.97 -3.86
N PHE A 40 -28.00 16.16 -4.00
CA PHE A 40 -26.62 16.54 -3.70
C PHE A 40 -26.64 17.98 -3.19
N SER A 41 -25.61 18.40 -2.48
CA SER A 41 -25.51 19.80 -2.05
C SER A 41 -25.11 20.68 -3.22
N THR A 42 -25.69 21.87 -3.29
CA THR A 42 -25.39 22.92 -4.27
C THR A 42 -25.21 24.24 -3.54
N LYS A 43 -24.55 25.19 -4.20
CA LYS A 43 -24.32 26.54 -3.70
C LYS A 43 -23.54 26.57 -2.37
N VAL A 44 -23.30 27.80 -1.94
CA VAL A 44 -22.74 28.15 -0.66
C VAL A 44 -23.85 28.19 0.40
N SER A 45 -23.59 27.63 1.56
CA SER A 45 -24.40 27.79 2.77
C SER A 45 -23.63 28.65 3.78
N ILE A 46 -24.34 29.48 4.52
CA ILE A 46 -23.76 30.34 5.58
C ILE A 46 -23.98 29.66 6.93
N MET A 47 -22.95 29.60 7.77
CA MET A 47 -22.99 28.96 9.10
C MET A 47 -23.65 29.89 10.13
N PHE A 48 -24.98 30.03 10.12
CA PHE A 48 -25.76 30.78 11.14
C PHE A 48 -27.13 30.13 11.40
N PRO A 49 -27.74 30.29 12.61
CA PRO A 49 -28.57 29.28 13.28
C PRO A 49 -29.91 28.94 12.60
N PHE A 50 -30.28 29.62 11.52
CA PHE A 50 -31.55 29.45 10.82
C PHE A 50 -31.45 28.70 9.48
N SER A 51 -30.25 28.42 8.96
CA SER A 51 -30.08 27.71 7.68
C SER A 51 -30.06 26.17 7.83
N ARG A 52 -30.97 25.61 8.63
CA ARG A 52 -31.11 24.14 8.76
C ARG A 52 -31.94 23.50 7.65
N ASN A 53 -32.69 24.29 6.89
CA ASN A 53 -33.67 23.77 5.96
C ASN A 53 -33.66 24.45 4.58
N ASN A 54 -32.47 24.75 4.06
CA ASN A 54 -32.35 25.23 2.69
C ASN A 54 -32.31 24.04 1.72
N SER A 55 -33.11 24.11 0.66
CA SER A 55 -33.18 23.09 -0.40
C SER A 55 -31.80 22.80 -1.02
N TYR A 56 -30.89 23.77 -0.98
CA TYR A 56 -29.54 23.70 -1.50
C TYR A 56 -28.64 22.66 -0.82
N ASN A 57 -28.88 22.30 0.44
CA ASN A 57 -28.02 21.34 1.14
C ASN A 57 -28.29 19.90 0.67
N GLY A 58 -29.41 19.64 -0.02
CA GLY A 58 -29.86 18.30 -0.33
C GLY A 58 -30.02 17.48 0.96
N LEU A 59 -29.17 16.47 1.13
CA LEU A 59 -29.02 15.66 2.36
C LEU A 59 -27.63 15.81 3.00
N ASN A 60 -26.85 16.83 2.62
CA ASN A 60 -25.60 17.15 3.27
C ASN A 60 -25.87 17.79 4.63
N VAL A 61 -25.54 17.05 5.68
CA VAL A 61 -25.75 17.43 7.09
C VAL A 61 -24.44 17.58 7.84
N ALA A 62 -23.31 17.55 7.12
CA ALA A 62 -21.99 17.75 7.70
C ALA A 62 -21.87 19.17 8.24
N LYS A 63 -21.34 19.30 9.45
CA LYS A 63 -21.12 20.58 10.13
C LYS A 63 -19.63 20.75 10.44
N PRO A 64 -19.05 21.93 10.17
CA PRO A 64 -17.72 22.28 10.62
C PRO A 64 -17.61 22.08 12.14
N TRP A 65 -16.42 21.67 12.58
CA TRP A 65 -16.09 21.46 14.00
C TRP A 65 -16.83 20.32 14.71
N ASP A 66 -17.79 19.68 14.03
CA ASP A 66 -18.54 18.59 14.61
C ASP A 66 -17.71 17.31 14.68
N SER A 67 -18.03 16.46 15.64
CA SER A 67 -17.27 15.25 15.97
C SER A 67 -18.20 14.04 16.06
N SER A 68 -17.62 12.86 16.17
CA SER A 68 -18.38 11.61 16.31
C SER A 68 -19.49 11.62 17.36
N SER A 69 -19.39 12.40 18.43
CA SER A 69 -20.48 12.48 19.40
C SER A 69 -21.83 12.88 18.82
N ASN A 70 -21.84 13.64 17.72
CA ASN A 70 -23.06 14.14 17.10
C ASN A 70 -23.43 13.37 15.83
N ILE A 71 -22.64 12.37 15.42
CA ILE A 71 -22.85 11.69 14.14
C ILE A 71 -24.16 10.87 14.13
N VAL A 72 -24.62 10.43 15.30
CA VAL A 72 -25.94 9.77 15.45
C VAL A 72 -27.06 10.76 15.11
N TYR A 73 -27.02 11.96 15.67
CA TYR A 73 -27.98 13.03 15.37
C TYR A 73 -27.87 13.49 13.91
N GLN A 74 -26.66 13.60 13.36
CA GLN A 74 -26.51 13.89 11.94
C GLN A 74 -27.16 12.82 11.06
N ALA A 75 -27.15 11.54 11.44
CA ALA A 75 -27.82 10.48 10.69
C ALA A 75 -29.35 10.48 10.85
N GLU A 76 -29.91 11.10 11.89
CA GLU A 76 -31.36 11.29 12.06
C GLU A 76 -31.94 12.23 11.02
N LEU A 77 -31.29 13.37 10.82
CA LEU A 77 -31.75 14.43 9.93
C LEU A 77 -32.09 13.96 8.50
N PRO A 78 -31.22 13.22 7.78
CA PRO A 78 -31.53 12.76 6.44
C PRO A 78 -32.58 11.64 6.44
N LEU A 79 -32.68 10.82 7.50
CA LEU A 79 -33.72 9.80 7.60
C LEU A 79 -35.11 10.44 7.73
N GLU A 80 -35.24 11.46 8.58
CA GLU A 80 -36.48 12.23 8.73
C GLU A 80 -36.86 12.91 7.42
N LYS A 81 -35.88 13.57 6.79
CA LYS A 81 -36.08 14.25 5.50
C LYS A 81 -36.50 13.28 4.38
N LEU A 82 -35.88 12.12 4.29
CA LEU A 82 -36.25 11.07 3.32
C LEU A 82 -37.65 10.50 3.55
N LYS A 83 -38.11 10.41 4.81
CA LYS A 83 -39.45 9.92 5.16
C LYS A 83 -40.54 10.97 4.91
N ASN A 84 -40.26 12.22 5.26
CA ASN A 84 -41.28 13.27 5.34
C ASN A 84 -41.49 14.01 4.01
N GLU A 85 -40.42 14.27 3.25
CA GLU A 85 -40.49 15.27 2.18
C GLU A 85 -40.89 14.69 0.80
N LYS A 86 -41.36 13.44 0.72
CA LYS A 86 -41.56 12.72 -0.57
C LYS A 86 -40.37 12.90 -1.53
N LEU A 87 -39.17 13.11 -0.97
CA LEU A 87 -38.02 13.61 -1.72
C LEU A 87 -37.58 12.66 -2.82
N ARG A 88 -38.04 11.39 -2.78
CA ARG A 88 -38.25 10.40 -3.87
C ARG A 88 -38.79 9.08 -3.31
N ASN A 89 -38.84 8.05 -4.16
CA ASN A 89 -39.20 6.71 -3.79
C ASN A 89 -38.20 6.11 -2.79
N TRP A 90 -38.59 6.11 -1.51
CA TRP A 90 -37.88 5.46 -0.42
C TRP A 90 -37.38 4.05 -0.80
N ASN A 91 -38.26 3.26 -1.43
CA ASN A 91 -38.02 1.85 -1.76
C ASN A 91 -37.11 1.59 -2.97
N SER A 92 -37.12 2.44 -4.01
CA SER A 92 -36.44 2.13 -5.28
C SER A 92 -35.09 2.82 -5.44
N ASP A 93 -34.91 3.98 -4.83
CA ASP A 93 -33.72 4.79 -5.10
C ASP A 93 -32.51 4.26 -4.33
N TRP A 94 -31.36 4.19 -4.99
CA TRP A 94 -30.11 3.87 -4.32
C TRP A 94 -29.63 5.04 -3.46
N LYS A 95 -29.17 4.77 -2.24
CA LYS A 95 -28.56 5.77 -1.36
C LYS A 95 -27.09 5.47 -1.17
N VAL A 96 -26.24 6.45 -1.42
CA VAL A 96 -24.80 6.40 -1.10
C VAL A 96 -24.54 7.39 0.00
N ILE A 97 -24.25 6.90 1.21
CA ILE A 97 -23.99 7.73 2.39
C ILE A 97 -22.51 7.67 2.71
N THR A 98 -21.86 8.82 2.86
CA THR A 98 -20.43 8.90 3.14
C THR A 98 -20.21 9.68 4.44
N ASN A 99 -19.53 9.09 5.42
CA ASN A 99 -19.12 9.84 6.61
C ASN A 99 -17.86 10.66 6.32
N ASN A 100 -17.67 11.75 7.05
CA ASN A 100 -16.41 12.48 7.08
C ASN A 100 -16.24 13.09 8.46
N ASP A 101 -15.73 12.30 9.40
CA ASP A 101 -15.74 12.65 10.80
C ASP A 101 -14.32 12.60 11.37
N LEU A 102 -13.73 13.79 11.48
CA LEU A 102 -12.37 13.96 11.95
C LEU A 102 -12.10 15.32 12.61
N CYS A 103 -13.12 16.05 13.08
CA CYS A 103 -12.83 17.26 13.83
C CYS A 103 -12.46 16.92 15.28
N SER A 104 -11.53 17.69 15.85
CA SER A 104 -11.17 17.66 17.28
C SER A 104 -10.49 16.39 17.81
N PHE A 105 -10.02 15.45 16.96
CA PHE A 105 -9.22 14.30 17.44
C PHE A 105 -7.90 14.73 18.11
N CYS A 106 -7.42 15.94 17.82
CA CYS A 106 -6.21 16.52 18.39
C CYS A 106 -6.45 17.32 19.68
N LYS A 107 -7.71 17.44 20.12
CA LYS A 107 -8.03 18.02 21.43
C LYS A 107 -7.74 16.98 22.51
N ASP A 108 -7.35 17.46 23.68
CA ASP A 108 -6.77 16.68 24.78
C ASP A 108 -7.32 15.24 24.88
N ASN A 109 -6.41 14.28 24.71
CA ASN A 109 -6.71 12.83 24.64
C ASN A 109 -7.23 12.26 25.97
N GLN A 110 -7.27 13.08 27.02
CA GLN A 110 -7.86 12.78 28.32
C GLN A 110 -9.38 13.06 28.36
N VAL A 111 -9.93 13.74 27.36
CA VAL A 111 -11.38 13.97 27.25
C VAL A 111 -12.04 12.69 26.77
N LYS A 112 -12.83 12.04 27.65
CA LYS A 112 -13.57 10.78 27.40
C LYS A 112 -14.31 10.72 26.05
N LYS A 113 -14.71 11.88 25.52
CA LYS A 113 -15.42 12.02 24.24
C LYS A 113 -14.60 11.56 23.02
N TYR A 114 -13.27 11.61 23.07
CA TYR A 114 -12.39 11.35 21.93
C TYR A 114 -11.64 10.01 22.05
N THR A 115 -11.99 9.13 22.99
CA THR A 115 -11.33 7.82 23.08
C THR A 115 -11.72 6.91 21.90
N PRO A 116 -10.90 5.90 21.57
CA PRO A 116 -11.23 4.92 20.51
C PRO A 116 -12.54 4.19 20.74
N GLU A 117 -12.85 3.88 21.99
CA GLU A 117 -14.07 3.20 22.39
C GLU A 117 -15.28 4.09 22.18
N GLN A 118 -15.19 5.37 22.58
CA GLN A 118 -16.29 6.30 22.39
C GLN A 118 -16.53 6.60 20.91
N TYR A 119 -15.46 6.79 20.14
CA TYR A 119 -15.54 6.96 18.69
C TYR A 119 -16.21 5.74 18.04
N LEU A 120 -15.78 4.52 18.40
CA LEU A 120 -16.39 3.28 17.92
C LEU A 120 -17.88 3.21 18.28
N ASN A 121 -18.24 3.53 19.53
CA ASN A 121 -19.63 3.48 20.00
C ASN A 121 -20.50 4.46 19.21
N ASN A 122 -20.01 5.68 18.96
CA ASN A 122 -20.73 6.67 18.16
C ASN A 122 -20.99 6.19 16.73
N ILE A 123 -19.98 5.64 16.06
CA ILE A 123 -20.13 5.09 14.70
C ILE A 123 -21.03 3.85 14.70
N ARG A 124 -20.87 2.93 15.67
CA ARG A 124 -21.73 1.75 15.82
C ARG A 124 -23.19 2.13 15.99
N ASN A 125 -23.49 3.05 16.91
CA ASN A 125 -24.86 3.51 17.16
C ASN A 125 -25.46 4.17 15.91
N THR A 126 -24.66 4.91 15.16
CA THR A 126 -25.08 5.53 13.90
C THR A 126 -25.42 4.48 12.84
N LEU A 127 -24.54 3.49 12.65
CA LEU A 127 -24.77 2.40 11.69
C LEU A 127 -25.94 1.52 12.10
N ASP A 128 -26.08 1.20 13.39
CA ASP A 128 -27.23 0.47 13.93
C ASP A 128 -28.53 1.25 13.67
N LYS A 129 -28.52 2.57 13.85
CA LYS A 129 -29.68 3.41 13.58
C LYS A 129 -30.08 3.42 12.11
N LEU A 130 -29.11 3.59 11.19
CA LEU A 130 -29.35 3.53 9.75
C LEU A 130 -29.83 2.14 9.30
N TYR A 131 -29.24 1.08 9.85
CA TYR A 131 -29.59 -0.30 9.55
C TYR A 131 -31.01 -0.64 10.04
N ASN A 132 -31.34 -0.29 11.28
CA ASN A 132 -32.64 -0.55 11.91
C ASN A 132 -33.76 0.34 11.36
N ALA A 133 -33.43 1.50 10.79
CA ALA A 133 -34.39 2.32 10.05
C ALA A 133 -34.91 1.65 8.76
N SER A 134 -34.43 0.44 8.44
CA SER A 134 -34.84 -0.33 7.26
C SER A 134 -34.63 0.44 5.95
N LEU A 135 -33.54 1.22 5.88
CA LEU A 135 -33.19 1.99 4.70
C LEU A 135 -32.78 1.03 3.56
N PRO A 136 -33.52 0.96 2.43
CA PRO A 136 -33.23 -0.01 1.38
C PRO A 136 -32.18 0.52 0.40
N SER A 137 -31.62 -0.37 -0.41
CA SER A 137 -30.66 -0.06 -1.48
C SER A 137 -29.55 0.92 -1.06
N THR A 138 -28.90 0.62 0.06
CA THR A 138 -27.97 1.54 0.72
C THR A 138 -26.54 1.03 0.73
N LEU A 139 -25.63 1.87 0.25
CA LEU A 139 -24.19 1.73 0.39
C LEU A 139 -23.68 2.80 1.36
N ILE A 140 -23.12 2.36 2.50
CA ILE A 140 -22.38 3.25 3.39
C ILE A 140 -20.89 3.21 3.02
N ASN A 141 -20.35 4.34 2.58
CA ASN A 141 -18.92 4.57 2.44
C ASN A 141 -18.35 5.03 3.78
N LEU A 142 -17.80 4.08 4.55
CA LEU A 142 -17.14 4.37 5.81
C LEU A 142 -15.68 4.78 5.56
N VAL A 143 -15.44 6.08 5.43
CA VAL A 143 -14.13 6.67 5.19
C VAL A 143 -13.38 6.76 6.50
N LEU A 144 -12.22 6.12 6.55
CA LEU A 144 -11.39 6.16 7.75
C LEU A 144 -10.66 7.51 7.87
N PRO A 145 -10.41 7.94 9.12
CA PRO A 145 -9.51 9.04 9.43
C PRO A 145 -8.15 8.97 8.72
N PHE A 146 -7.55 10.12 8.41
CA PHE A 146 -6.17 10.20 7.93
C PHE A 146 -5.18 9.62 8.95
N ASP A 147 -4.29 8.73 8.51
CA ASP A 147 -3.21 8.25 9.36
C ASP A 147 -2.11 9.30 9.48
N ILE A 148 -2.09 9.98 10.62
CA ILE A 148 -1.06 10.96 11.00
C ILE A 148 -0.01 10.37 11.95
N ARG A 149 0.16 9.04 11.98
CA ARG A 149 1.04 8.30 12.91
C ARG A 149 0.66 8.50 14.38
N ASN A 150 -0.63 8.64 14.67
CA ASN A 150 -1.17 8.72 16.03
C ASN A 150 -1.72 7.35 16.46
N ASN A 151 -1.37 6.89 17.67
CA ASN A 151 -1.82 5.60 18.20
C ASN A 151 -3.35 5.50 18.31
N TYR A 152 -4.05 6.60 18.59
CA TYR A 152 -5.52 6.64 18.63
C TYR A 152 -6.13 6.40 17.26
N ILE A 153 -5.59 7.02 16.21
CA ILE A 153 -6.09 6.81 14.85
C ILE A 153 -5.90 5.35 14.40
N LYS A 154 -4.77 4.74 14.76
CA LYS A 154 -4.54 3.31 14.51
C LYS A 154 -5.59 2.44 15.22
N GLN A 155 -5.92 2.78 16.46
CA GLN A 155 -6.98 2.09 17.21
C GLN A 155 -8.36 2.32 16.59
N TYR A 156 -8.70 3.54 16.15
CA TYR A 156 -9.94 3.82 15.42
C TYR A 156 -10.05 2.94 14.17
N HIS A 157 -8.97 2.87 13.36
CA HIS A 157 -8.95 2.04 12.15
C HIS A 157 -9.15 0.57 12.45
N ARG A 158 -8.48 0.04 13.49
CA ARG A 158 -8.62 -1.36 13.92
C ARG A 158 -10.04 -1.65 14.38
N LEU A 159 -10.56 -0.88 15.33
CA LEU A 159 -11.88 -1.09 15.93
C LEU A 159 -13.00 -0.99 14.89
N LEU A 160 -12.93 -0.01 13.98
CA LEU A 160 -13.88 0.09 12.87
C LEU A 160 -13.75 -1.09 11.90
N SER A 161 -12.53 -1.52 11.58
CA SER A 161 -12.31 -2.70 10.73
C SER A 161 -12.90 -3.96 11.36
N ASP A 162 -12.67 -4.18 12.65
CA ASP A 162 -13.20 -5.32 13.40
C ASP A 162 -14.74 -5.28 13.43
N LEU A 163 -15.34 -4.10 13.67
CA LEU A 163 -16.79 -3.91 13.62
C LEU A 163 -17.38 -4.29 12.26
N ILE A 164 -16.81 -3.81 11.15
CA ILE A 164 -17.36 -4.11 9.82
C ILE A 164 -17.06 -5.55 9.39
N ASN A 165 -15.88 -6.07 9.73
CA ASN A 165 -15.49 -7.45 9.42
C ASN A 165 -16.29 -8.50 10.20
N SER A 166 -16.91 -8.13 11.33
CA SER A 166 -17.86 -8.98 12.06
C SER A 166 -19.12 -9.35 11.26
N LYS A 167 -19.32 -8.76 10.08
CA LYS A 167 -20.49 -8.98 9.21
C LYS A 167 -21.83 -8.57 9.84
N ARG A 168 -21.81 -7.79 10.93
CA ARG A 168 -23.02 -7.28 11.62
C ARG A 168 -24.04 -6.67 10.66
N TYR A 169 -23.58 -5.89 9.68
CA TYR A 169 -24.43 -5.15 8.73
C TYR A 169 -24.63 -5.85 7.37
N GLU A 170 -24.22 -7.11 7.24
CA GLU A 170 -24.26 -7.85 5.95
C GLU A 170 -25.42 -8.87 5.87
N LYS A 171 -26.29 -8.91 6.90
CA LYS A 171 -27.42 -9.84 6.97
C LYS A 171 -28.53 -9.53 5.95
N ARG A 172 -28.63 -8.26 5.52
CA ARG A 172 -29.58 -7.79 4.49
C ARG A 172 -28.94 -7.75 3.12
N ASN A 173 -29.70 -8.00 2.05
CA ASN A 173 -29.20 -7.94 0.66
C ASN A 173 -29.19 -6.52 0.07
N ASP A 174 -29.86 -5.58 0.71
CA ASP A 174 -30.11 -4.21 0.26
C ASP A 174 -29.37 -3.16 1.11
N PHE A 175 -28.49 -3.58 2.02
CA PHE A 175 -27.69 -2.69 2.87
C PHE A 175 -26.27 -3.25 3.04
N THR A 176 -25.26 -2.41 2.87
CA THR A 176 -23.87 -2.79 3.12
C THR A 176 -23.05 -1.60 3.60
N VAL A 177 -22.01 -1.88 4.40
CA VAL A 177 -21.04 -0.90 4.88
C VAL A 177 -19.67 -1.28 4.35
N VAL A 178 -19.07 -0.38 3.56
CA VAL A 178 -17.76 -0.61 2.94
C VAL A 178 -16.77 0.42 3.46
N ILE A 179 -15.69 -0.08 4.05
CA ILE A 179 -14.58 0.75 4.49
C ILE A 179 -13.78 1.24 3.28
N GLN A 180 -13.53 2.55 3.23
CA GLN A 180 -12.70 3.20 2.22
C GLN A 180 -11.35 3.57 2.84
N LEU A 181 -10.28 2.92 2.38
CA LEU A 181 -8.96 2.90 3.03
C LEU A 181 -7.98 3.92 2.46
N PHE A 182 -8.33 4.64 1.41
CA PHE A 182 -7.39 5.46 0.63
C PHE A 182 -6.67 6.60 1.38
N LYS A 183 -7.02 6.88 2.64
CA LYS A 183 -6.35 7.87 3.51
C LYS A 183 -5.52 7.26 4.65
N THR A 184 -5.49 5.93 4.73
CA THR A 184 -4.91 5.21 5.89
C THR A 184 -3.39 5.09 5.83
N HIS A 185 -2.75 5.39 4.71
CA HIS A 185 -1.29 5.43 4.58
C HIS A 185 -0.92 6.76 3.93
N ASN A 186 -0.30 7.65 4.72
CA ASN A 186 -0.03 9.02 4.30
C ASN A 186 1.07 9.09 3.23
N LYS A 187 0.68 9.41 2.00
CA LYS A 187 1.59 9.89 0.94
C LYS A 187 1.20 11.28 0.42
N LEU A 188 0.19 11.92 1.00
CA LEU A 188 -0.21 13.28 0.64
C LEU A 188 0.90 14.30 0.91
N SER A 189 1.81 13.95 1.83
CA SER A 189 2.76 14.86 2.45
C SER A 189 4.14 14.95 1.80
N TYR A 190 4.36 14.43 0.58
CA TYR A 190 5.71 14.46 -0.01
C TYR A 190 5.71 14.87 -1.48
N LYS A 191 6.21 16.09 -1.73
CA LYS A 191 6.84 16.48 -3.01
C LYS A 191 8.05 15.56 -3.25
N HIS A 192 8.60 15.61 -4.47
CA HIS A 192 9.78 14.84 -4.88
C HIS A 192 11.02 15.01 -3.97
N ASN A 193 11.01 16.00 -3.06
CA ASN A 193 12.05 16.37 -2.11
C ASN A 193 11.64 16.19 -0.62
N SER A 194 10.65 15.35 -0.33
CA SER A 194 10.19 15.07 1.04
C SER A 194 9.56 16.26 1.80
N LYS A 195 9.18 17.34 1.11
CA LYS A 195 8.39 18.46 1.68
C LYS A 195 6.89 18.25 1.51
N ILE A 196 6.09 18.68 2.50
CA ILE A 196 4.62 18.65 2.42
C ILE A 196 4.13 19.50 1.25
N ASP A 197 3.29 18.92 0.39
CA ASP A 197 2.60 19.67 -0.66
C ASP A 197 1.36 20.36 -0.08
N PHE A 198 1.55 21.55 0.49
CA PHE A 198 0.49 22.35 1.08
C PHE A 198 -0.60 22.76 0.08
N SER A 199 -0.39 22.61 -1.23
CA SER A 199 -1.41 22.93 -2.23
C SER A 199 -2.67 22.04 -2.16
N TYR A 200 -2.60 20.90 -1.46
CA TYR A 200 -3.77 20.04 -1.18
C TYR A 200 -4.63 20.54 0.01
N PHE A 201 -4.15 21.53 0.76
CA PHE A 201 -4.85 22.10 1.91
C PHE A 201 -5.27 23.55 1.62
N ALA A 202 -6.34 23.98 2.28
CA ALA A 202 -6.79 25.37 2.28
C ALA A 202 -5.81 26.25 3.07
N GLN A 203 -6.10 27.54 3.13
CA GLN A 203 -5.26 28.53 3.81
C GLN A 203 -5.05 28.24 5.30
N ASP A 204 -6.02 27.60 5.95
CA ASP A 204 -5.92 27.14 7.35
C ASP A 204 -5.02 25.91 7.53
N CYS A 205 -4.46 25.36 6.45
CA CYS A 205 -3.58 24.19 6.43
C CYS A 205 -4.20 22.91 7.00
N PHE A 206 -5.51 22.88 7.20
CA PHE A 206 -6.24 21.77 7.81
C PHE A 206 -7.33 21.23 6.88
N HIS A 207 -8.20 22.12 6.39
CA HIS A 207 -9.23 21.74 5.43
C HIS A 207 -8.60 21.47 4.06
N LEU A 208 -9.24 20.63 3.26
CA LEU A 208 -8.77 20.33 1.92
C LEU A 208 -9.01 21.54 1.00
N SER A 209 -8.04 21.85 0.13
CA SER A 209 -8.26 22.77 -0.99
C SER A 209 -9.11 22.11 -2.08
N GLY A 210 -9.49 22.84 -3.14
CA GLY A 210 -10.09 22.23 -4.33
C GLY A 210 -9.24 21.08 -4.93
N LYS A 211 -7.91 21.19 -4.85
CA LYS A 211 -6.97 20.11 -5.24
C LYS A 211 -7.05 18.92 -4.29
N GLY A 212 -7.14 19.17 -2.98
CA GLY A 212 -7.37 18.15 -1.95
C GLY A 212 -8.70 17.41 -2.12
N HIS A 213 -9.79 18.14 -2.35
CA HIS A 213 -11.11 17.58 -2.66
C HIS A 213 -11.07 16.70 -3.91
N SER A 214 -10.41 17.16 -4.98
CA SER A 214 -10.24 16.40 -6.22
C SER A 214 -9.48 15.08 -6.00
N LEU A 215 -8.41 15.10 -5.20
CA LEU A 215 -7.67 13.89 -4.84
C LEU A 215 -8.53 12.94 -3.99
N ALA A 216 -9.33 13.46 -3.06
CA ALA A 216 -10.21 12.66 -2.22
C ALA A 216 -11.28 11.93 -3.02
N VAL A 217 -11.95 12.59 -3.98
CA VAL A 217 -12.95 11.95 -4.83
C VAL A 217 -12.34 10.92 -5.80
N ILE A 218 -11.20 11.23 -6.43
CA ILE A 218 -10.49 10.26 -7.29
C ILE A 218 -10.13 9.01 -6.49
N SER A 219 -9.61 9.22 -5.29
CA SER A 219 -9.19 8.12 -4.42
C SER A 219 -10.38 7.30 -3.91
N LEU A 220 -11.50 7.94 -3.56
CA LEU A 220 -12.74 7.25 -3.21
C LEU A 220 -13.26 6.40 -4.37
N LEU A 221 -13.40 6.98 -5.56
CA LEU A 221 -13.88 6.26 -6.75
C LEU A 221 -13.00 5.06 -7.07
N ASN A 222 -11.68 5.24 -7.03
CA ASN A 222 -10.76 4.13 -7.27
C ASN A 222 -10.91 3.03 -6.21
N ASN A 223 -11.14 3.39 -4.95
CA ASN A 223 -11.41 2.42 -3.89
C ASN A 223 -12.78 1.73 -4.07
N LEU A 224 -13.81 2.41 -4.59
CA LEU A 224 -15.12 1.80 -4.91
C LEU A 224 -14.99 0.70 -5.96
N PHE A 225 -14.08 0.86 -6.93
CA PHE A 225 -13.78 -0.13 -7.97
C PHE A 225 -12.55 -0.99 -7.67
N GLU A 226 -12.18 -1.11 -6.39
CA GLU A 226 -11.22 -2.08 -5.89
C GLU A 226 -11.92 -3.10 -4.98
N PRO A 227 -11.64 -4.41 -5.12
CA PRO A 227 -12.29 -5.41 -4.29
C PRO A 227 -12.01 -5.18 -2.81
N VAL A 228 -13.02 -5.38 -1.96
CA VAL A 228 -12.89 -5.35 -0.50
C VAL A 228 -11.83 -6.38 -0.09
N GLY A 229 -10.85 -5.97 0.71
CA GLY A 229 -9.64 -6.75 1.03
C GLY A 229 -8.43 -6.45 0.14
N GLY A 230 -8.65 -5.85 -1.04
CA GLY A 230 -7.61 -5.42 -1.99
C GLY A 230 -7.56 -3.91 -2.22
N LYS A 231 -8.37 -3.13 -1.49
CA LYS A 231 -8.43 -1.67 -1.60
C LYS A 231 -7.10 -1.02 -1.24
N LYS A 232 -6.68 -0.03 -2.02
CA LYS A 232 -5.48 0.76 -1.75
C LYS A 232 -5.65 1.60 -0.50
N ARG A 233 -4.56 1.70 0.26
CA ARG A 233 -4.48 2.42 1.53
C ARG A 233 -3.96 3.87 1.40
N THR A 234 -3.38 4.19 0.24
CA THR A 234 -2.82 5.50 -0.10
C THR A 234 -3.71 6.21 -1.10
N CYS A 235 -3.68 7.54 -1.12
CA CYS A 235 -4.38 8.33 -2.13
C CYS A 235 -3.80 8.05 -3.52
N HIS A 236 -4.64 8.11 -4.55
CA HIS A 236 -4.32 7.81 -5.94
C HIS A 236 -3.74 9.03 -6.67
N ILE A 237 -2.66 9.61 -6.12
CA ILE A 237 -2.03 10.83 -6.67
C ILE A 237 -1.55 10.59 -8.11
N GLY A 238 -2.03 11.41 -9.05
CA GLY A 238 -1.67 11.33 -10.46
C GLY A 238 -2.08 10.02 -11.15
N LYS A 239 -3.01 9.25 -10.57
CA LYS A 239 -3.51 8.02 -11.19
C LYS A 239 -4.84 8.29 -11.90
N PRO A 240 -5.08 7.62 -13.04
CA PRO A 240 -6.38 7.71 -13.71
C PRO A 240 -7.49 7.11 -12.83
N LEU A 241 -8.73 7.49 -13.14
CA LEU A 241 -9.90 6.87 -12.53
C LEU A 241 -10.01 5.41 -12.98
N LYS A 242 -10.32 4.54 -12.03
CA LYS A 242 -10.72 3.16 -12.27
C LYS A 242 -12.19 3.15 -12.64
N CYS A 243 -12.50 2.44 -13.71
CA CYS A 243 -13.87 2.19 -14.14
C CYS A 243 -14.23 0.72 -13.92
N SER A 244 -15.53 0.43 -13.89
CA SER A 244 -16.03 -0.93 -13.92
C SER A 244 -15.59 -1.65 -15.20
N THR A 245 -15.53 -2.97 -15.14
CA THR A 245 -15.27 -3.82 -16.30
C THR A 245 -16.52 -4.61 -16.65
N LYS A 246 -16.56 -5.25 -17.82
CA LYS A 246 -17.64 -6.19 -18.16
C LYS A 246 -17.76 -7.33 -17.14
N GLU A 247 -16.64 -7.76 -16.58
CA GLU A 247 -16.58 -8.82 -15.58
C GLU A 247 -17.01 -8.36 -14.17
N TYR A 248 -16.70 -7.11 -13.83
CA TYR A 248 -17.06 -6.49 -12.56
C TYR A 248 -17.78 -5.15 -12.82
N PRO A 249 -19.08 -5.21 -13.21
CA PRO A 249 -19.83 -4.04 -13.66
C PRO A 249 -20.30 -3.11 -12.52
N CYS A 250 -20.07 -3.48 -11.26
CA CYS A 250 -20.62 -2.82 -10.08
C CYS A 250 -19.54 -2.38 -9.08
N ILE A 251 -19.88 -1.45 -8.18
CA ILE A 251 -19.05 -1.06 -7.03
C ILE A 251 -18.79 -2.28 -6.15
N PHE A 252 -17.54 -2.50 -5.74
CA PHE A 252 -17.17 -3.64 -4.89
C PHE A 252 -17.68 -3.52 -3.46
N THR A 253 -18.48 -4.51 -3.07
CA THR A 253 -18.92 -4.75 -1.68
C THR A 253 -18.29 -6.03 -1.13
N SER A 254 -18.49 -6.30 0.16
CA SER A 254 -17.92 -7.49 0.78
C SER A 254 -18.50 -8.80 0.23
N LYS A 255 -19.68 -8.76 -0.40
CA LYS A 255 -20.41 -9.93 -0.92
C LYS A 255 -19.88 -10.47 -2.25
N HIS A 256 -19.24 -9.64 -3.06
CA HIS A 256 -18.80 -10.02 -4.42
C HIS A 256 -17.35 -9.63 -4.72
N SER A 257 -16.52 -9.51 -3.69
CA SER A 257 -15.09 -9.23 -3.84
C SER A 257 -14.20 -10.47 -3.91
N ALA A 258 -14.67 -11.63 -3.44
CA ALA A 258 -13.86 -12.85 -3.35
C ALA A 258 -13.28 -13.28 -4.70
N LYS A 259 -14.14 -13.43 -5.72
CA LYS A 259 -13.73 -13.81 -7.08
C LYS A 259 -12.65 -12.88 -7.65
N ALA A 260 -12.86 -11.56 -7.53
CA ALA A 260 -11.90 -10.57 -8.00
C ALA A 260 -10.55 -10.63 -7.25
N LEU A 261 -10.57 -10.92 -5.95
CA LEU A 261 -9.34 -11.09 -5.18
C LEU A 261 -8.56 -12.33 -5.62
N ASP A 262 -9.24 -13.44 -5.85
CA ASP A 262 -8.59 -14.69 -6.25
C ASP A 262 -7.96 -14.56 -7.65
N GLU A 263 -8.61 -13.87 -8.57
CA GLU A 263 -8.02 -13.52 -9.87
C GLU A 263 -6.78 -12.62 -9.74
N VAL A 264 -6.83 -11.61 -8.87
CA VAL A 264 -5.67 -10.74 -8.60
C VAL A 264 -4.52 -11.54 -7.99
N ARG A 265 -4.80 -12.46 -7.07
CA ARG A 265 -3.81 -13.36 -6.47
C ARG A 265 -3.19 -14.27 -7.51
N SER A 266 -3.99 -14.94 -8.33
CA SER A 266 -3.54 -15.83 -9.41
C SER A 266 -2.65 -15.09 -10.42
N ARG A 267 -3.05 -13.89 -10.87
CA ARG A 267 -2.22 -13.07 -11.78
C ARG A 267 -0.90 -12.64 -11.14
N THR A 268 -0.89 -12.38 -9.83
CA THR A 268 0.33 -11.98 -9.10
C THR A 268 1.28 -13.15 -8.94
N MET A 269 0.76 -14.35 -8.63
CA MET A 269 1.54 -15.58 -8.60
C MET A 269 2.15 -15.87 -9.97
N MET A 270 1.35 -15.83 -11.04
CA MET A 270 1.82 -16.06 -12.42
C MET A 270 2.97 -15.12 -12.82
N ARG A 271 2.82 -13.81 -12.56
CA ARG A 271 3.90 -12.83 -12.81
C ARG A 271 5.16 -13.07 -12.00
N THR A 272 5.02 -13.60 -10.78
CA THR A 272 6.17 -13.94 -9.93
C THR A 272 6.89 -15.15 -10.50
N THR A 273 6.16 -16.18 -10.92
CA THR A 273 6.70 -17.34 -11.62
C THR A 273 7.43 -16.94 -12.90
N ASP A 274 6.86 -16.05 -13.72
CA ASP A 274 7.49 -15.53 -14.95
C ASP A 274 8.79 -14.79 -14.67
N ARG A 275 8.85 -13.98 -13.60
CA ARG A 275 10.08 -13.28 -13.19
C ARG A 275 11.14 -14.26 -12.72
N VAL A 276 10.77 -15.24 -11.90
CA VAL A 276 11.70 -16.26 -11.39
C VAL A 276 12.25 -17.11 -12.54
N THR A 277 11.41 -17.58 -13.45
CA THR A 277 11.86 -18.32 -14.65
C THR A 277 12.75 -17.48 -15.56
N LYS A 278 12.49 -16.18 -15.71
CA LYS A 278 13.38 -15.28 -16.46
C LYS A 278 14.75 -15.12 -15.78
N ILE A 279 14.79 -15.00 -14.45
CA ILE A 279 16.05 -14.94 -13.69
C ILE A 279 16.82 -16.26 -13.86
N ILE A 280 16.17 -17.42 -13.67
CA ILE A 280 16.80 -18.73 -13.83
C ILE A 280 17.37 -18.90 -15.24
N ARG A 281 16.61 -18.55 -16.29
CA ARG A 281 17.12 -18.59 -17.68
C ARG A 281 18.37 -17.72 -17.83
N ASN A 282 18.32 -16.47 -17.36
CA ASN A 282 19.44 -15.54 -17.48
C ASN A 282 20.70 -16.04 -16.74
N THR A 283 20.53 -16.61 -15.53
CA THR A 283 21.63 -17.21 -14.77
C THR A 283 22.21 -18.42 -15.49
N SER A 284 21.35 -19.32 -16.00
CA SER A 284 21.80 -20.50 -16.76
C SER A 284 22.58 -20.13 -18.02
N THR A 285 22.17 -19.08 -18.74
CA THR A 285 22.90 -18.57 -19.91
C THR A 285 24.22 -17.91 -19.50
N SER A 286 24.26 -17.20 -18.38
CA SER A 286 25.49 -16.59 -17.85
C SER A 286 26.51 -17.66 -17.45
N ASP A 287 26.07 -18.71 -16.75
CA ASP A 287 26.93 -19.82 -16.33
C ASP A 287 27.43 -20.63 -17.54
N HIS A 288 26.57 -20.89 -18.54
CA HIS A 288 26.99 -21.55 -19.77
C HIS A 288 28.03 -20.74 -20.55
N ASN A 289 27.89 -19.41 -20.60
CA ASN A 289 28.88 -18.51 -21.21
C ASN A 289 30.20 -18.49 -20.43
N ARG A 290 30.15 -18.55 -19.10
CA ARG A 290 31.35 -18.57 -18.24
C ARG A 290 32.11 -19.90 -18.36
N ILE A 291 31.39 -21.02 -18.41
CA ILE A 291 31.97 -22.36 -18.60
C ILE A 291 32.59 -22.50 -20.01
N SER A 292 31.89 -22.03 -21.05
CA SER A 292 32.43 -22.07 -22.42
C SER A 292 33.67 -21.19 -22.60
N HIS A 293 33.71 -20.01 -21.96
CA HIS A 293 34.89 -19.16 -21.93
C HIS A 293 36.07 -19.82 -21.18
N TYR A 294 35.83 -20.48 -20.04
CA TYR A 294 36.84 -21.23 -19.30
C TYR A 294 37.43 -22.37 -20.14
N HIS A 295 36.59 -23.20 -20.77
CA HIS A 295 37.06 -24.27 -21.66
C HIS A 295 37.87 -23.76 -22.85
N ARG A 296 37.46 -22.64 -23.47
CA ARG A 296 38.19 -22.05 -24.59
C ARG A 296 39.57 -21.52 -24.18
N LYS A 297 39.68 -20.96 -22.97
CA LYS A 297 40.95 -20.45 -22.43
C LYS A 297 41.92 -21.59 -22.08
N HIS A 298 41.43 -22.67 -21.47
CA HIS A 298 42.29 -23.80 -21.07
C HIS A 298 42.67 -24.72 -22.22
N LYS A 299 41.80 -24.91 -23.22
CA LYS A 299 42.13 -25.67 -24.43
C LYS A 299 43.26 -25.02 -25.27
N LYS A 300 43.42 -23.70 -25.18
CA LYS A 300 44.52 -22.95 -25.84
C LYS A 300 45.83 -23.02 -25.05
N ALA A 301 45.78 -23.22 -23.73
CA ALA A 301 46.96 -23.33 -22.89
C ALA A 301 47.61 -24.73 -22.95
N ASP A 302 46.81 -25.78 -23.11
CA ASP A 302 47.32 -27.17 -23.17
C ASP A 302 48.04 -27.50 -24.49
N SER A 303 47.72 -26.83 -25.61
CA SER A 303 48.39 -27.10 -26.89
C SER A 303 49.81 -26.54 -26.99
N ASP A 304 50.14 -25.47 -26.26
CA ASP A 304 51.43 -24.78 -26.36
C ASP A 304 52.50 -25.30 -25.36
N LEU A 305 52.13 -26.10 -24.36
CA LEU A 305 53.04 -26.48 -23.25
C LEU A 305 53.67 -27.89 -23.38
N SER A 306 53.19 -28.75 -24.28
CA SER A 306 53.53 -30.17 -24.33
C SER A 306 54.81 -30.49 -25.14
N HIS A 307 54.97 -29.90 -26.33
CA HIS A 307 56.05 -30.34 -27.24
C HIS A 307 57.45 -29.81 -26.90
N THR A 308 57.56 -28.65 -26.27
CA THR A 308 58.87 -28.00 -26.00
C THR A 308 59.52 -28.53 -24.73
N LYS A 309 58.74 -28.87 -23.69
CA LYS A 309 59.27 -29.38 -22.42
C LYS A 309 59.71 -30.85 -22.50
N LEU A 310 59.04 -31.67 -23.33
CA LEU A 310 59.39 -33.08 -23.48
C LEU A 310 60.75 -33.28 -24.16
N LYS A 311 61.10 -32.43 -25.14
CA LYS A 311 62.41 -32.45 -25.80
C LYS A 311 63.56 -32.07 -24.86
N PHE A 312 63.32 -31.13 -23.93
CA PHE A 312 64.33 -30.65 -22.99
C PHE A 312 64.64 -31.69 -21.89
N ILE A 313 63.62 -32.42 -21.41
CA ILE A 313 63.77 -33.46 -20.39
C ILE A 313 64.62 -34.63 -20.92
N VAL A 314 64.38 -35.08 -22.17
CA VAL A 314 65.14 -36.18 -22.77
C VAL A 314 66.63 -35.85 -22.89
N ILE A 315 66.98 -34.61 -23.26
CA ILE A 315 68.38 -34.17 -23.37
C ILE A 315 69.07 -34.15 -22.00
N ILE A 316 68.39 -33.65 -20.97
CA ILE A 316 68.94 -33.59 -19.60
C ILE A 316 69.16 -35.01 -19.06
N SER A 317 68.22 -35.94 -19.27
CA SER A 317 68.36 -37.33 -18.84
C SER A 317 69.57 -38.02 -19.47
N PHE A 318 69.86 -37.77 -20.76
CA PHE A 318 71.05 -38.31 -21.41
C PHE A 318 72.35 -37.77 -20.82
N LEU A 319 72.43 -36.47 -20.51
CA LEU A 319 73.60 -35.86 -19.86
C LEU A 319 73.87 -36.45 -18.47
N PHE A 320 72.82 -36.68 -17.67
CA PHE A 320 72.96 -37.30 -16.34
C PHE A 320 73.49 -38.73 -16.40
N ILE A 321 73.10 -39.50 -17.40
CA ILE A 321 73.61 -40.87 -17.59
C ILE A 321 75.12 -40.84 -17.90
N ILE A 322 75.56 -39.95 -18.79
CA ILE A 322 76.99 -39.81 -19.14
C ILE A 322 77.81 -39.39 -17.90
N ILE A 323 77.32 -38.41 -17.12
CA ILE A 323 77.99 -37.96 -15.89
C ILE A 323 78.10 -39.10 -14.87
N SER A 324 77.04 -39.90 -14.73
CA SER A 324 77.01 -41.02 -13.78
C SER A 324 78.01 -42.12 -14.14
N ILE A 325 78.20 -42.39 -15.44
CA ILE A 325 79.21 -43.35 -15.91
C ILE A 325 80.62 -42.85 -15.56
N LEU A 326 80.89 -41.56 -15.77
CA LEU A 326 82.20 -40.95 -15.47
C LEU A 326 82.50 -40.93 -13.96
N THR A 327 81.51 -40.63 -13.11
CA THR A 327 81.71 -40.58 -11.65
C THR A 327 81.97 -41.97 -11.06
N VAL A 328 81.32 -43.02 -11.58
CA VAL A 328 81.59 -44.41 -11.15
C VAL A 328 83.02 -44.83 -11.51
N ASP A 329 83.52 -44.44 -12.69
CA ASP A 329 84.90 -44.76 -13.08
C ASP A 329 85.94 -44.03 -12.20
N ILE A 330 85.65 -42.79 -11.80
CA ILE A 330 86.49 -42.02 -10.86
C ILE A 330 86.46 -42.62 -9.45
N MET A 331 85.28 -43.01 -8.96
CA MET A 331 85.11 -43.58 -7.61
C MET A 331 85.79 -44.94 -7.44
N ARG A 332 85.88 -45.78 -8.50
CA ARG A 332 86.67 -47.02 -8.46
C ARG A 332 88.15 -46.82 -8.14
N ARG A 333 88.69 -45.62 -8.38
CA ARG A 333 90.14 -45.35 -8.25
C ARG A 333 90.58 -44.89 -6.86
N ARG A 334 89.72 -44.79 -5.83
CA ARG A 334 90.12 -44.27 -4.50
C ARG A 334 89.71 -45.17 -3.32
N LYS A 335 90.64 -45.43 -2.38
CA LYS A 335 90.46 -46.22 -1.13
C LYS A 335 90.06 -45.33 0.08
N PRO A 336 89.23 -45.80 1.03
CA PRO A 336 88.65 -44.99 2.12
C PRO A 336 89.40 -45.05 3.48
N PRO A 337 89.33 -43.99 4.32
CA PRO A 337 89.66 -44.05 5.74
C PRO A 337 88.52 -43.68 6.72
N THR A 338 88.78 -43.96 8.01
CA THR A 338 87.88 -44.23 9.15
C THR A 338 87.50 -43.02 10.06
N LEU A 339 86.42 -43.18 10.84
CA LEU A 339 85.67 -42.16 11.62
C LEU A 339 85.89 -42.22 13.16
N ILE A 340 85.59 -41.12 13.88
CA ILE A 340 85.51 -41.02 15.37
C ILE A 340 84.25 -40.19 15.80
N PRO A 341 83.51 -40.53 16.90
CA PRO A 341 82.20 -39.92 17.24
C PRO A 341 82.09 -39.06 18.54
N MET A 342 81.13 -38.11 18.46
CA MET A 342 80.13 -37.51 19.41
C MET A 342 80.28 -37.41 20.94
N ASN A 343 79.70 -36.32 21.50
CA ASN A 343 78.89 -36.32 22.73
C ASN A 343 77.90 -35.12 22.87
N LYS A 344 76.92 -35.26 23.78
CA LYS A 344 75.56 -34.64 23.84
C LYS A 344 75.35 -33.82 25.18
N PRO A 345 74.13 -33.40 25.62
CA PRO A 345 73.76 -32.00 25.98
C PRO A 345 73.30 -31.83 27.46
N ASP A 346 72.71 -30.68 27.85
CA ASP A 346 71.77 -30.60 28.99
C ASP A 346 70.85 -29.36 29.00
N SER A 347 69.93 -29.33 29.97
CA SER A 347 68.54 -28.85 29.96
C SER A 347 68.18 -27.81 31.05
N LEU A 348 66.96 -27.24 31.00
CA LEU A 348 65.98 -26.95 32.10
C LEU A 348 65.27 -25.57 32.14
N ALA A 349 64.06 -25.64 32.73
CA ALA A 349 62.94 -24.69 32.92
C ALA A 349 63.23 -23.50 33.88
N GLY A 350 62.39 -22.50 34.19
CA GLY A 350 60.96 -22.17 33.99
C GLY A 350 60.55 -20.96 34.89
N THR A 351 59.23 -20.68 34.98
CA THR A 351 58.45 -19.88 35.99
C THR A 351 58.08 -18.38 35.75
N ALA A 352 56.76 -18.18 35.50
CA ALA A 352 55.69 -17.53 36.31
C ALA A 352 55.60 -16.03 36.72
N ASN A 353 54.32 -15.59 36.77
CA ASN A 353 53.65 -14.43 37.40
C ASN A 353 53.70 -13.09 36.64
N SER A 354 52.63 -12.30 36.53
CA SER A 354 51.39 -12.11 37.33
C SER A 354 50.17 -11.77 36.47
#